data_AF-A0A962IGK3-F1
#
_entry.id   AF-A0A962IGK3-F1
#
_cell.length_a   1.000
_cell.length_b   1.000
_cell.length_c   1.000
_cell.angle_alpha   90.00
_cell.angle_beta   90.00
_cell.angle_gamma   90.00
#
_symmetry.space_group_name_H-M   'P 1'
#
loop_
_entity.id
_entity.type
_entity.pdbx_description
1 polymer ?
#
loop_
_entity_poly.entity_id
_entity_poly.type
_entity_poly.pdbx_seq_one_letter_code
_entity_poly.pdbx_strand_id
1 'polypeptide(L)' 'MNTAAALQQTLHDHIPLSRAMGFTIVALTDGQLQVTAPLAPNSNIHGTAFAGSLYSVATLTAWALA' A
#
# COMPACT_ATOMS: atom_id res chain seq x y z
N MET A 1 12.66 -10.39 -12.08
CA MET A 1 11.37 -10.00 -11.48
C MET A 1 11.56 -9.90 -9.98
N ASN A 2 11.28 -8.74 -9.37
CA ASN A 2 11.22 -8.66 -7.91
C ASN A 2 9.97 -9.42 -7.45
N THR A 3 10.11 -10.24 -6.41
CA THR A 3 8.96 -10.89 -5.79
C THR A 3 8.09 -9.86 -5.08
N ALA A 4 6.80 -10.17 -4.86
CA ALA A 4 5.90 -9.32 -4.09
C ALA A 4 6.49 -8.93 -2.72
N ALA A 5 7.11 -9.90 -2.03
CA ALA A 5 7.76 -9.68 -0.75
C ALA A 5 8.96 -8.72 -0.84
N ALA A 6 9.81 -8.87 -1.87
CA ALA A 6 10.96 -7.98 -2.06
C ALA A 6 10.52 -6.54 -2.35
N LEU A 7 9.52 -6.35 -3.22
CA LEU A 7 8.97 -5.03 -3.52
C LEU A 7 8.36 -4.39 -2.27
N GLN A 8 7.52 -5.12 -1.54
CA GLN A 8 6.92 -4.62 -0.30
C GLN A 8 7.98 -4.21 0.72
N GLN A 9 9.04 -5.00 0.88
CA GLN A 9 10.15 -4.67 1.78
C GLN A 9 10.83 -3.36 1.36
N THR A 10 11.14 -3.19 0.08
CA THR A 10 11.70 -1.93 -0.45
C THR A 10 10.79 -0.73 -0.16
N LEU A 11 9.48 -0.87 -0.38
CA LEU A 11 8.52 0.20 -0.08
C LEU A 11 8.50 0.53 1.42
N HIS A 12 8.54 -0.47 2.29
CA HIS A 12 8.58 -0.25 3.73
C HIS A 12 9.87 0.40 4.23
N ASP A 13 11.01 0.12 3.59
CA ASP A 13 12.31 0.65 3.99
C ASP A 13 12.54 2.08 3.50
N HIS A 14 11.93 2.46 2.38
CA HIS A 14 12.13 3.79 1.78
C HIS A 14 10.93 4.73 1.91
N ILE A 15 9.73 4.21 2.20
CA ILE A 15 8.51 4.98 2.34
C ILE A 15 7.87 4.58 3.69
N PRO A 16 8.26 5.22 4.81
CA PRO A 16 7.78 4.84 6.15
C PRO A 16 6.26 4.83 6.30
N LEU A 17 5.57 5.69 5.55
CA LEU A 17 4.11 5.74 5.51
C LEU A 17 3.50 4.40 5.07
N SER A 18 4.12 3.68 4.12
CA SER A 18 3.63 2.37 3.67
C SER A 18 3.54 1.36 4.82
N ARG A 19 4.53 1.37 5.73
CA ARG A 19 4.55 0.53 6.93
C ARG A 19 3.49 0.98 7.94
N ALA A 20 3.39 2.28 8.20
CA ALA A 20 2.41 2.84 9.15
C ALA A 20 0.96 2.53 8.75
N MET A 21 0.68 2.53 7.44
CA MET A 21 -0.63 2.24 6.90
C MET A 21 -0.93 0.74 6.77
N GLY A 22 0.04 -0.15 7.01
CA GLY A 22 -0.11 -1.59 6.79
C GLY A 22 -0.28 -1.97 5.32
N PHE A 23 0.33 -1.21 4.40
CA PHE A 23 0.32 -1.49 2.97
C PHE A 23 0.90 -2.88 2.69
N THR A 24 0.10 -3.78 2.12
CA THR A 24 0.49 -5.17 1.86
C THR A 24 0.19 -5.54 0.42
N ILE A 25 1.16 -6.14 -0.27
CA ILE A 25 0.98 -6.66 -1.63
C ILE A 25 0.34 -8.04 -1.54
N VAL A 26 -0.85 -8.21 -2.12
CA VAL A 26 -1.59 -9.49 -2.10
C VAL A 26 -1.43 -10.27 -3.40
N ALA A 27 -1.19 -9.57 -4.52
CA ALA A 27 -0.88 -10.19 -5.80
C ALA A 27 0.03 -9.27 -6.62
N LEU A 28 0.99 -9.87 -7.32
CA LEU A 28 1.87 -9.20 -8.26
C LEU A 28 2.06 -10.11 -9.46
N THR A 29 1.67 -9.63 -10.64
CA THR A 29 1.89 -10.28 -11.93
C THR A 29 2.49 -9.27 -12.92
N ASP A 30 2.75 -9.70 -14.15
CA ASP A 30 3.11 -8.77 -15.21
C ASP A 30 1.95 -7.79 -15.47
N GLY A 31 2.19 -6.52 -15.17
CA GLY A 31 1.24 -5.43 -15.40
C GLY A 31 0.08 -5.31 -14.41
N GLN A 32 0.06 -6.08 -13.33
CA GLN A 32 -0.95 -5.95 -12.27
C GLN A 32 -0.33 -5.99 -10.88
N LEU A 33 -0.74 -5.04 -10.04
CA LEU A 33 -0.44 -5.01 -8.62
C LEU A 33 -1.75 -4.86 -7.84
N GLN A 34 -2.00 -5.78 -6.92
CA GLN A 34 -3.11 -5.69 -5.98
C GLN A 34 -2.57 -5.54 -4.57
N VAL A 35 -3.15 -4.61 -3.81
CA VAL A 35 -2.71 -4.30 -2.44
C VAL A 35 -3.90 -4.24 -1.50
N THR A 36 -3.61 -4.31 -0.20
CA THR A 36 -4.56 -4.05 0.87
C THR A 36 -3.91 -3.21 1.97
N ALA A 37 -4.75 -2.53 2.75
CA ALA A 37 -4.35 -1.80 3.94
C ALA A 37 -5.48 -1.92 4.99
N PRO A 38 -5.18 -2.27 6.26
CA PRO A 38 -6.20 -2.43 7.29
C PRO A 38 -6.90 -1.11 7.62
N LEU A 39 -8.18 -1.15 7.99
CA LEU A 39 -8.96 0.05 8.31
C LEU A 39 -8.44 0.78 9.56
N ALA A 40 -8.03 0.06 10.61
CA ALA A 40 -7.71 0.64 11.91
C ALA A 40 -6.66 1.78 11.88
N PRO A 41 -5.48 1.66 11.23
CA PRO A 41 -4.54 2.78 11.11
C PRO A 41 -4.95 3.82 10.06
N ASN A 42 -5.96 3.52 9.25
CA ASN A 42 -6.39 4.30 8.10
C ASN A 42 -7.80 4.88 8.27
N SER A 43 -8.36 4.88 9.48
CA SER A 43 -9.72 5.33 9.74
C SER A 43 -9.79 6.85 9.96
N ASN A 44 -10.93 7.45 9.65
CA ASN A 44 -11.27 8.83 10.01
C ASN A 44 -12.24 8.86 11.21
N ILE A 45 -12.63 10.08 11.62
CA ILE A 45 -13.56 10.34 12.74
C ILE A 45 -14.98 9.74 12.54
N HIS A 46 -15.31 9.25 11.35
CA HIS A 46 -16.59 8.62 11.02
C HIS A 46 -16.51 7.09 10.97
N GLY A 47 -15.37 6.49 11.32
CA GLY A 47 -15.19 5.04 11.30
C GLY A 47 -15.07 4.45 9.88
N THR A 48 -14.79 5.29 8.88
CA THR A 48 -14.53 4.85 7.50
C THR A 48 -13.08 5.15 7.10
N ALA A 49 -12.66 4.72 5.91
CA ALA A 49 -11.31 5.00 5.44
C ALA A 49 -11.09 6.51 5.28
N PHE A 50 -10.00 7.02 5.84
CA PHE A 50 -9.57 8.40 5.68
C PHE A 50 -9.19 8.67 4.22
N ALA A 51 -9.64 9.80 3.67
CA ALA A 51 -9.40 10.15 2.28
C ALA A 51 -7.90 10.24 1.95
N GLY A 52 -7.08 10.78 2.86
CA GLY A 52 -5.63 10.80 2.69
C GLY A 52 -5.03 9.40 2.67
N SER A 53 -5.55 8.47 3.47
CA SER A 53 -5.12 7.06 3.42
C SER A 53 -5.48 6.40 2.10
N LEU A 54 -6.72 6.59 1.61
CA LEU A 54 -7.14 6.05 0.31
C LEU A 54 -6.24 6.58 -0.82
N TYR A 55 -5.98 7.90 -0.81
CA TYR A 55 -5.08 8.53 -1.77
C TYR A 55 -3.67 7.93 -1.70
N SER A 56 -3.08 7.87 -0.51
CA SER A 56 -1.72 7.35 -0.33
C SER A 56 -1.59 5.89 -0.76
N VAL A 57 -2.54 5.02 -0.42
CA VAL A 57 -2.52 3.62 -0.90
C VAL A 57 -2.63 3.56 -2.42
N ALA A 58 -3.58 4.28 -3.01
CA ALA A 58 -3.80 4.25 -4.46
C ALA A 58 -2.59 4.79 -5.23
N THR A 59 -2.05 5.94 -4.83
CA THR A 59 -0.87 6.54 -5.45
C THR A 59 0.36 5.64 -5.31
N LEU A 60 0.60 5.07 -4.12
CA LEU A 60 1.73 4.17 -3.92
C LEU A 60 1.60 2.88 -4.74
N THR A 61 0.38 2.35 -4.88
CA THR A 61 0.11 1.18 -5.73
C THR A 61 0.45 1.47 -7.18
N ALA A 62 -0.05 2.58 -7.73
CA ALA A 62 0.24 2.97 -9.11
C ALA A 62 1.74 3.22 -9.33
N TRP A 63 2.40 3.89 -8.38
CA TRP A 63 3.83 4.15 -8.45
C TRP A 63 4.67 2.87 -8.39
N ALA A 64 4.29 1.90 -7.55
CA ALA A 64 5.04 0.65 -7.40
C ALA A 64 4.86 -0.33 -8.57
N LEU A 65 3.83 -0.14 -9.40
CA LEU A 65 3.60 -0.92 -10.62
C LEU A 65 4.37 -0.37 -11.83
N ALA A 66 4.63 0.93 -11.86
CA ALA A 66 5.30 1.64 -12.97
C ALA A 66 6.80 1.32 -13.04
#